data_AF-A0A8T6DVW1-F1
#
_entry.id   AF-A0A8T6DVW1-F1
#
_cell.length_a   1.000
_cell.length_b   1.000
_cell.length_c   1.000
_cell.angle_alpha   90.00
_cell.angle_beta   90.00
_cell.angle_gamma   90.00
#
_symmetry.space_group_name_H-M   'P 1'
#
loop_
_entity.id
_entity.type
_entity.pdbx_description
1 polymer ?
#
loop_
_entity_poly.entity_id
_entity_poly.type
_entity_poly.pdbx_seq_one_letter_code
_entity_poly.pdbx_strand_id
1 'polypeptide(L)'
;MKRSFVSCFVICGVFFIAEFAAERATDPSSTLSELVGVVSAQSTVDEKPEDPRPKRKLLPVSSKFFNQIERITTAIDEEEDFEKAREILDQCLEQSKKWSERELAMFHRRYANVGLLLEDYDLTLEHLKKILEYREFIQYFVEERALWVIASLYATQSEDYDTAIDYVQQWLDLKNDWDEGSRHYAYIGGIYTNMEDYYKTEEWMSRAIAKANEESEEIPETWSVQLLSAFTLIADENEDNPTERDKYLQKALDLSEQLVQKFVENEDYKKMLENINAKISSATNDVLDEESDAL
;
A
#
# COMPACT_ATOMS: atom_id res chain seq x y z
N MET A 1 16.44 -24.55 27.30
CA MET A 1 17.42 -24.24 26.24
C MET A 1 17.39 -25.35 25.19
N LYS A 2 16.26 -25.49 24.51
CA LYS A 2 16.09 -26.20 23.25
C LYS A 2 15.22 -25.25 22.44
N ARG A 3 15.83 -24.31 21.70
CA ARG A 3 15.12 -23.72 20.57
C ARG A 3 14.82 -24.89 19.65
N SER A 4 13.56 -25.22 19.42
CA SER A 4 13.21 -26.30 18.50
C SER A 4 13.89 -26.00 17.16
N PHE A 5 14.66 -26.96 16.64
CA PHE A 5 15.36 -26.84 15.35
C PHE A 5 14.38 -26.58 14.19
N VAL A 6 13.08 -26.81 14.43
CA VAL A 6 11.95 -26.55 13.53
C VAL A 6 11.70 -25.05 13.33
N SER A 7 11.83 -24.24 14.38
CA SER A 7 11.65 -22.77 14.35
C SER A 7 12.62 -22.11 13.37
N CYS A 8 13.93 -22.36 13.47
CA CYS A 8 14.93 -21.74 12.58
C CYS A 8 14.77 -22.05 11.07
N PHE A 9 14.26 -23.24 10.71
CA PHE A 9 14.19 -23.69 9.31
C PHE A 9 12.85 -23.40 8.61
N VAL A 10 11.77 -23.20 9.37
CA VAL A 10 10.50 -22.65 8.84
C VAL A 10 10.68 -21.16 8.59
N ILE A 11 11.29 -20.44 9.55
CA ILE A 11 11.61 -19.01 9.46
C ILE A 11 12.50 -18.71 8.25
N CYS A 12 13.63 -19.41 8.07
CA CYS A 12 14.49 -19.20 6.89
C CYS A 12 13.78 -19.51 5.56
N GLY A 13 12.88 -20.50 5.53
CA GLY A 13 12.15 -20.85 4.32
C GLY A 13 11.10 -19.81 3.95
N VAL A 14 10.40 -19.25 4.94
CA VAL A 14 9.35 -18.26 4.77
C VAL A 14 9.91 -16.85 4.54
N PHE A 15 10.98 -16.46 5.25
CA PHE A 15 11.72 -15.22 4.99
C PHE A 15 12.23 -15.18 3.54
N PHE A 16 12.79 -16.27 3.06
CA PHE A 16 13.26 -16.37 1.67
C PHE A 16 12.11 -16.25 0.66
N ILE A 17 10.86 -16.55 1.03
CA ILE A 17 9.69 -16.38 0.14
C ILE A 17 9.20 -14.94 0.19
N ALA A 18 9.15 -14.32 1.37
CA ALA A 18 8.82 -12.91 1.48
C ALA A 18 9.82 -12.06 0.68
N GLU A 19 11.11 -12.39 0.78
CA GLU A 19 12.19 -11.73 0.05
C GLU A 19 12.19 -12.06 -1.46
N PHE A 20 11.95 -13.33 -1.85
CA PHE A 20 11.85 -13.73 -3.26
C PHE A 20 10.57 -13.25 -3.96
N ALA A 21 9.45 -13.16 -3.24
CA ALA A 21 8.20 -12.56 -3.72
C ALA A 21 8.29 -11.04 -3.80
N ALA A 22 9.06 -10.40 -2.90
CA ALA A 22 9.43 -9.00 -3.02
C ALA A 22 10.33 -8.76 -4.25
N GLU A 23 11.39 -9.55 -4.46
CA GLU A 23 12.27 -9.45 -5.64
C GLU A 23 11.54 -9.66 -6.98
N ARG A 24 10.54 -10.55 -7.04
CA ARG A 24 9.72 -10.74 -8.25
C ARG A 24 8.72 -9.61 -8.51
N ALA A 25 8.37 -8.85 -7.48
CA ALA A 25 7.44 -7.72 -7.57
C ALA A 25 8.15 -6.38 -7.84
N THR A 26 9.47 -6.31 -7.63
CA THR A 26 10.21 -5.05 -7.71
C THR A 26 10.80 -4.81 -9.09
N ASP A 27 10.04 -4.13 -9.95
CA ASP A 27 10.61 -2.92 -10.53
C ASP A 27 10.19 -1.76 -9.60
N PRO A 28 11.09 -1.25 -8.74
CA PRO A 28 10.72 -0.21 -7.77
C PRO A 28 10.19 1.06 -8.46
N SER A 29 10.52 1.30 -9.73
CA SER A 29 10.01 2.44 -10.49
C SER A 29 8.56 2.27 -10.96
N SER A 30 8.09 1.04 -11.20
CA SER A 30 6.73 0.78 -11.68
C SER A 30 5.70 0.84 -10.55
N THR A 31 6.08 0.43 -9.34
CA THR A 31 5.21 0.41 -8.16
C THR A 31 4.80 1.81 -7.72
N LEU A 32 5.72 2.79 -7.70
CA LEU A 32 5.39 4.18 -7.34
C LEU A 32 4.43 4.83 -8.33
N SER A 33 4.58 4.60 -9.64
CA SER A 33 3.65 5.15 -10.63
C SER A 33 2.21 4.64 -10.42
N GLU A 34 2.07 3.35 -10.12
CA GLU A 34 0.78 2.71 -9.81
C GLU A 34 0.21 3.16 -8.44
N LEU A 35 1.06 3.27 -7.42
CA LEU A 35 0.70 3.70 -6.06
C LEU A 35 0.33 5.18 -5.97
N VAL A 36 1.05 6.03 -6.70
CA VAL A 36 0.83 7.47 -6.76
C VAL A 36 -0.35 7.82 -7.68
N GLY A 37 -0.79 6.85 -8.49
CA GLY A 37 -1.94 7.00 -9.37
C GLY A 37 -1.71 8.10 -10.39
N VAL A 38 -0.58 8.06 -11.11
CA VAL A 38 -0.39 8.82 -12.35
C VAL A 38 -1.30 8.18 -13.41
N VAL A 39 -2.59 8.42 -13.25
CA VAL A 39 -3.61 8.00 -14.21
C VAL A 39 -3.40 8.84 -15.47
N SER A 40 -2.74 8.25 -16.47
CA SER A 40 -3.12 8.50 -17.86
C SER A 40 -4.65 8.45 -17.92
N ALA A 41 -5.28 9.48 -18.49
CA ALA A 41 -6.71 9.80 -18.43
C ALA A 41 -7.67 8.74 -19.04
N GLN A 42 -7.24 7.49 -19.18
CA GLN A 42 -8.02 6.36 -19.69
C GLN A 42 -8.14 5.28 -18.61
N SER A 43 -8.96 5.55 -17.61
CA SER A 43 -9.64 4.48 -16.85
C SER A 43 -11.12 4.53 -17.22
N THR A 44 -11.62 3.41 -17.72
CA THR A 44 -13.02 3.14 -18.07
C THR A 44 -13.97 3.58 -16.96
N VAL A 45 -15.12 4.13 -17.37
CA VAL A 45 -16.20 4.59 -16.48
C VAL A 45 -16.91 3.37 -15.91
N ASP A 46 -16.32 2.73 -14.90
CA ASP A 46 -17.09 1.96 -13.94
C ASP A 46 -17.64 2.96 -12.92
N GLU A 47 -18.95 2.91 -12.67
CA GLU A 47 -19.64 3.76 -11.70
C GLU A 47 -19.16 3.41 -10.29
N LYS A 48 -18.02 3.98 -9.88
CA LYS A 48 -17.59 3.95 -8.48
C LYS A 48 -18.71 4.57 -7.63
N PRO A 49 -19.00 3.98 -6.46
CA PRO A 49 -20.03 4.51 -5.56
C PRO A 49 -19.76 5.99 -5.27
N GLU A 50 -20.82 6.82 -5.34
CA GLU A 50 -20.69 8.26 -5.09
C GLU A 50 -20.27 8.48 -3.63
N ASP A 51 -19.24 9.31 -3.44
CA ASP A 51 -18.72 9.68 -2.12
C ASP A 51 -19.86 10.17 -1.20
N PRO A 52 -20.18 9.44 -0.11
CA PRO A 52 -21.33 9.74 0.74
C PRO A 52 -21.14 11.01 1.58
N ARG A 53 -19.92 11.57 1.63
CA ARG A 53 -19.62 12.74 2.47
C ARG A 53 -20.23 14.02 1.89
N PRO A 54 -20.59 14.99 2.74
CA PRO A 54 -21.12 16.26 2.28
C PRO A 54 -20.09 17.01 1.43
N LYS A 55 -20.46 17.35 0.19
CA LYS A 55 -19.59 18.08 -0.74
C LYS A 55 -19.12 19.40 -0.11
N ARG A 56 -17.81 19.64 -0.13
CA ARG A 56 -17.22 20.92 0.30
C ARG A 56 -17.65 22.03 -0.65
N LYS A 57 -17.96 23.21 -0.10
CA LYS A 57 -18.33 24.39 -0.89
C LYS A 57 -17.07 25.06 -1.42
N LEU A 58 -16.77 24.83 -2.69
CA LEU A 58 -15.55 25.34 -3.33
C LEU A 58 -15.84 26.58 -4.16
N LEU A 59 -15.05 27.64 -3.93
CA LEU A 59 -15.14 28.89 -4.70
C LEU A 59 -14.73 28.66 -6.17
N PRO A 60 -15.33 29.34 -7.15
CA PRO A 60 -14.91 29.23 -8.54
C PRO A 60 -13.48 29.74 -8.73
N VAL A 61 -12.76 29.13 -9.68
CA VAL A 61 -11.41 29.57 -10.07
C VAL A 61 -11.47 30.66 -11.15
N SER A 62 -10.46 31.51 -11.21
CA SER A 62 -10.42 32.67 -12.10
C SER A 62 -10.03 32.30 -13.55
N SER A 63 -10.42 33.14 -14.52
CA SER A 63 -9.97 33.00 -15.91
C SER A 63 -8.44 33.10 -16.06
N LYS A 64 -7.80 33.98 -15.28
CA LYS A 64 -6.34 34.12 -15.28
C LYS A 64 -5.65 32.82 -14.83
N PHE A 65 -6.24 32.13 -13.85
CA PHE A 65 -5.74 30.84 -13.38
C PHE A 65 -5.79 29.78 -14.48
N PHE A 66 -6.91 29.68 -15.20
CA PHE A 66 -7.02 28.75 -16.33
C PHE A 66 -5.91 28.95 -17.38
N ASN A 67 -5.59 30.20 -17.72
CA ASN A 67 -4.50 30.48 -18.66
C ASN A 67 -3.13 29.99 -18.13
N GLN A 68 -2.88 30.04 -16.82
CA GLN A 68 -1.64 29.50 -16.25
C GLN A 68 -1.63 27.98 -16.27
N ILE A 69 -2.75 27.34 -15.91
CA ILE A 69 -2.88 25.88 -15.94
C ILE A 69 -2.73 25.34 -17.36
N GLU A 70 -3.24 26.03 -18.38
CA GLU A 70 -3.03 25.64 -19.78
C GLU A 70 -1.55 25.66 -20.13
N ARG A 71 -0.83 26.74 -19.82
CA ARG A 71 0.63 26.84 -20.05
C ARG A 71 1.41 25.74 -19.33
N ILE A 72 1.04 25.43 -18.08
CA ILE A 72 1.66 24.36 -17.29
C ILE A 72 1.37 23.00 -17.92
N THR A 73 0.12 22.76 -18.31
CA THR A 73 -0.30 21.50 -18.95
C THR A 73 0.42 21.29 -20.28
N THR A 74 0.50 22.30 -21.14
CA THR A 74 1.26 22.22 -22.39
C THR A 74 2.74 21.92 -22.14
N ALA A 75 3.36 22.57 -21.16
CA ALA A 75 4.76 22.28 -20.81
C ALA A 75 4.96 20.83 -20.36
N ILE A 76 4.01 20.25 -19.60
CA ILE A 76 4.10 18.87 -19.11
C ILE A 76 3.77 17.85 -20.21
N ASP A 77 2.61 18.00 -20.86
CA ASP A 77 2.01 16.94 -21.69
C ASP A 77 2.45 17.02 -23.17
N GLU A 78 2.70 18.22 -23.70
CA GLU A 78 3.05 18.42 -25.12
C GLU A 78 4.55 18.61 -25.34
N GLU A 79 5.19 19.36 -24.45
CA GLU A 79 6.62 19.70 -24.58
C GLU A 79 7.53 18.78 -23.77
N GLU A 80 6.99 18.05 -22.79
CA GLU A 80 7.75 17.27 -21.80
C GLU A 80 8.88 18.09 -21.12
N ASP A 81 8.68 19.41 -21.01
CA ASP A 81 9.61 20.36 -20.42
C ASP A 81 9.18 20.66 -18.97
N PHE A 82 9.55 19.75 -18.07
CA PHE A 82 9.18 19.83 -16.66
C PHE A 82 9.86 20.99 -15.93
N GLU A 83 11.02 21.43 -16.41
CA GLU A 83 11.72 22.60 -15.89
C GLU A 83 10.98 23.90 -16.21
N LYS A 84 10.50 24.04 -17.45
CA LYS A 84 9.62 25.14 -17.83
C LYS A 84 8.31 25.12 -17.03
N ALA A 85 7.72 23.94 -16.81
CA ALA A 85 6.52 23.81 -15.98
C ALA A 85 6.78 24.30 -14.54
N ARG A 86 7.94 23.93 -13.97
CA ARG A 86 8.42 24.39 -12.66
C ARG A 86 8.56 25.91 -12.61
N GLU A 87 9.23 26.52 -13.59
CA GLU A 87 9.41 27.98 -13.65
C GLU A 87 8.07 28.73 -13.71
N ILE A 88 7.10 28.23 -14.47
CA ILE A 88 5.76 28.85 -14.54
C ILE A 88 5.06 28.75 -13.18
N LEU A 89 5.19 27.62 -12.50
CA LEU A 89 4.63 27.41 -11.16
C LEU A 89 5.27 28.31 -10.11
N ASP A 90 6.59 28.47 -10.13
CA ASP A 90 7.32 29.40 -9.25
C ASP A 90 6.80 30.83 -9.43
N GLN A 91 6.71 31.31 -10.66
CA GLN A 91 6.16 32.64 -10.96
C GLN A 91 4.71 32.81 -10.46
N CYS A 92 3.91 31.75 -10.50
CA CYS A 92 2.55 31.78 -9.98
C CYS A 92 2.55 31.87 -8.45
N LEU A 93 3.36 31.06 -7.76
CA LEU A 93 3.43 31.00 -6.30
C LEU A 93 4.09 32.25 -5.68
N GLU A 94 5.09 32.85 -6.34
CA GLU A 94 5.64 34.17 -5.97
C GLU A 94 4.57 35.26 -5.95
N GLN A 95 3.57 35.13 -6.83
CA GLN A 95 2.42 36.02 -6.92
C GLN A 95 1.22 35.53 -6.10
N SER A 96 1.46 34.77 -5.02
CA SER A 96 0.43 34.12 -4.19
C SER A 96 -0.77 35.03 -3.85
N LYS A 97 -0.51 36.30 -3.54
CA LYS A 97 -1.54 37.32 -3.22
C LYS A 97 -2.57 37.58 -4.35
N LYS A 98 -2.29 37.13 -5.58
CA LYS A 98 -3.19 37.27 -6.74
C LYS A 98 -4.15 36.08 -6.89
N TRP A 99 -3.99 35.05 -6.08
CA TRP A 99 -4.70 33.79 -6.20
C TRP A 99 -5.50 33.51 -4.95
N SER A 100 -6.63 32.85 -5.12
CA SER A 100 -7.40 32.27 -4.02
C SER A 100 -6.69 31.05 -3.45
N GLU A 101 -7.07 30.66 -2.23
CA GLU A 101 -6.58 29.48 -1.52
C GLU A 101 -6.80 28.20 -2.35
N ARG A 102 -7.95 28.10 -3.03
CA ARG A 102 -8.25 26.99 -3.95
C ARG A 102 -7.27 26.94 -5.12
N GLU A 103 -6.95 28.08 -5.71
CA GLU A 103 -6.02 28.16 -6.85
C GLU A 103 -4.58 27.85 -6.41
N LEU A 104 -4.17 28.33 -5.23
CA LEU A 104 -2.87 28.00 -4.63
C LEU A 104 -2.74 26.49 -4.40
N ALA A 105 -3.76 25.85 -3.83
CA ALA A 105 -3.77 24.40 -3.65
C ALA A 105 -3.64 23.64 -4.99
N MET A 106 -4.28 24.14 -6.05
CA MET A 106 -4.15 23.54 -7.38
C MET A 106 -2.77 23.74 -8.00
N PHE A 107 -2.11 24.89 -7.76
CA PHE A 107 -0.71 25.08 -8.17
C PHE A 107 0.23 24.12 -7.43
N HIS A 108 0.10 24.00 -6.11
CA HIS A 108 0.90 23.03 -5.34
C HIS A 108 0.67 21.60 -5.81
N ARG A 109 -0.56 21.22 -6.18
CA ARG A 109 -0.83 19.92 -6.80
C ARG A 109 -0.09 19.72 -8.12
N ARG A 110 -0.02 20.74 -8.97
CA ARG A 110 0.75 20.67 -10.22
C ARG A 110 2.25 20.60 -9.95
N TYR A 111 2.73 21.32 -8.95
CA TYR A 111 4.13 21.29 -8.54
C TYR A 111 4.54 19.92 -8.00
N ALA A 112 3.72 19.30 -7.16
CA ALA A 112 3.94 17.94 -6.68
C ALA A 112 4.03 16.93 -7.85
N ASN A 113 3.20 17.10 -8.88
CA ASN A 113 3.27 16.28 -10.11
C ASN A 113 4.58 16.50 -10.88
N VAL A 114 5.02 17.75 -11.03
CA VAL A 114 6.30 18.07 -11.66
C VAL A 114 7.46 17.45 -10.87
N GLY A 115 7.43 17.54 -9.53
CA GLY A 115 8.43 16.87 -8.69
C GLY A 115 8.47 15.36 -8.91
N LEU A 116 7.31 14.69 -9.03
CA LEU A 116 7.23 13.26 -9.31
C LEU A 116 7.83 12.91 -10.68
N LEU A 117 7.54 13.71 -11.71
CA LEU A 117 8.07 13.53 -13.07
C LEU A 117 9.58 13.77 -13.15
N LEU A 118 10.12 14.60 -12.26
CA LEU A 118 11.55 14.86 -12.11
C LEU A 118 12.23 13.90 -11.11
N GLU A 119 11.48 12.99 -10.48
CA GLU A 119 11.93 12.15 -9.36
C GLU A 119 12.52 12.96 -8.18
N ASP A 120 12.10 14.22 -8.03
CA ASP A 120 12.44 15.09 -6.90
C ASP A 120 11.41 14.90 -5.78
N TYR A 121 11.61 13.85 -4.98
CA TYR A 121 10.67 13.46 -3.94
C TYR A 121 10.60 14.44 -2.77
N ASP A 122 11.67 15.17 -2.46
CA ASP A 122 11.67 16.21 -1.43
C ASP A 122 10.76 17.37 -1.83
N LEU A 123 10.89 17.82 -3.08
CA LEU A 123 10.02 18.84 -3.67
C LEU A 123 8.56 18.38 -3.72
N THR A 124 8.33 17.13 -4.12
CA THR A 124 6.98 16.54 -4.11
C THR A 124 6.39 16.53 -2.71
N LEU A 125 7.13 16.06 -1.70
CA LEU A 125 6.66 16.03 -0.31
C LEU A 125 6.36 17.44 0.22
N GLU A 126 7.21 18.44 -0.08
CA GLU A 126 6.96 19.84 0.29
C GLU A 126 5.60 20.30 -0.24
N HIS A 127 5.35 20.12 -1.54
CA HIS A 127 4.14 20.63 -2.15
C HIS A 127 2.89 19.81 -1.84
N LEU A 128 3.00 18.51 -1.62
CA LEU A 128 1.88 17.71 -1.11
C LEU A 128 1.48 18.15 0.30
N LYS A 129 2.44 18.41 1.18
CA LYS A 129 2.16 18.97 2.52
C LYS A 129 1.51 20.35 2.43
N LYS A 130 1.92 21.18 1.46
CA LYS A 130 1.24 22.46 1.18
C LYS A 130 -0.21 22.28 0.77
N ILE A 131 -0.57 21.28 -0.02
CA ILE A 131 -1.98 20.98 -0.34
C ILE A 131 -2.79 20.73 0.94
N LEU A 132 -2.20 20.03 1.91
CA LEU A 132 -2.82 19.73 3.20
C LEU A 132 -2.97 20.95 4.12
N GLU A 133 -2.37 22.09 3.80
CA GLU A 133 -2.66 23.38 4.47
C GLU A 133 -3.95 24.02 3.94
N TYR A 134 -4.43 23.60 2.76
CA TYR A 134 -5.62 24.16 2.08
C TYR A 134 -6.82 23.20 2.08
N ARG A 135 -6.90 22.25 3.02
CA ARG A 135 -7.92 21.18 3.05
C ARG A 135 -9.36 21.69 2.89
N GLU A 136 -9.71 22.81 3.52
CA GLU A 136 -11.05 23.39 3.43
C GLU A 136 -11.44 23.88 2.02
N PHE A 137 -10.45 24.13 1.16
CA PHE A 137 -10.61 24.72 -0.17
C PHE A 137 -10.42 23.72 -1.31
N ILE A 138 -10.28 22.43 -1.02
CA ILE A 138 -10.11 21.34 -2.00
C ILE A 138 -11.14 20.24 -1.80
N GLN A 139 -11.38 19.43 -2.84
CA GLN A 139 -12.22 18.23 -2.73
C GLN A 139 -11.54 17.16 -1.87
N TYR A 140 -12.33 16.32 -1.20
CA TYR A 140 -11.83 15.20 -0.39
C TYR A 140 -10.87 14.29 -1.18
N PHE A 141 -11.19 13.93 -2.43
CA PHE A 141 -10.32 13.08 -3.24
C PHE A 141 -8.92 13.67 -3.47
N VAL A 142 -8.78 15.01 -3.48
CA VAL A 142 -7.48 15.67 -3.64
C VAL A 142 -6.66 15.55 -2.36
N GLU A 143 -7.31 15.73 -1.21
CA GLU A 143 -6.70 15.58 0.10
C GLU A 143 -6.30 14.12 0.36
N GLU A 144 -7.18 13.18 0.06
CA GLU A 144 -6.92 11.74 0.14
C GLU A 144 -5.70 11.35 -0.68
N ARG A 145 -5.66 11.77 -1.95
CA ARG A 145 -4.52 11.48 -2.81
C ARG A 145 -3.24 12.09 -2.25
N ALA A 146 -3.29 13.32 -1.73
CA ALA A 146 -2.10 13.94 -1.14
C ALA A 146 -1.59 13.14 0.07
N LEU A 147 -2.48 12.74 0.99
CA LEU A 147 -2.13 11.91 2.15
C LEU A 147 -1.53 10.56 1.71
N TRP A 148 -2.18 9.89 0.76
CA TRP A 148 -1.74 8.58 0.26
C TRP A 148 -0.37 8.64 -0.41
N VAL A 149 -0.13 9.64 -1.26
CA VAL A 149 1.16 9.82 -1.94
C VAL A 149 2.26 10.17 -0.94
N ILE A 150 1.98 11.03 0.05
CA ILE A 150 2.95 11.32 1.11
C ILE A 150 3.31 10.03 1.87
N ALA A 151 2.32 9.26 2.31
CA ALA A 151 2.56 8.00 3.00
C ALA A 151 3.40 7.04 2.15
N SER A 152 3.06 6.92 0.86
CA SER A 152 3.76 6.03 -0.06
C SER A 152 5.21 6.44 -0.28
N LEU A 153 5.50 7.74 -0.39
CA LEU A 153 6.87 8.26 -0.52
C LEU A 153 7.68 8.01 0.75
N TYR A 154 7.11 8.22 1.93
CA TYR A 154 7.80 7.90 3.18
C TYR A 154 8.13 6.41 3.30
N ALA A 155 7.19 5.53 2.96
CA ALA A 155 7.41 4.09 3.02
C ALA A 155 8.42 3.58 1.98
N THR A 156 8.46 4.16 0.78
CA THR A 156 9.27 3.62 -0.34
C THR A 156 10.60 4.34 -0.55
N GLN A 157 10.67 5.66 -0.33
CA GLN A 157 11.87 6.46 -0.59
C GLN A 157 12.68 6.71 0.66
N SER A 158 12.03 6.81 1.82
CA SER A 158 12.69 7.09 3.09
C SER A 158 12.77 5.87 4.01
N GLU A 159 12.03 4.79 3.71
CA GLU A 159 11.79 3.65 4.61
C GLU A 159 11.34 4.10 6.01
N ASP A 160 10.70 5.27 6.10
CA ASP A 160 10.17 5.86 7.33
C ASP A 160 8.74 5.36 7.51
N TYR A 161 8.62 4.11 7.94
CA TYR A 161 7.34 3.43 8.06
C TYR A 161 6.45 4.05 9.13
N ASP A 162 7.01 4.57 10.23
CA ASP A 162 6.25 5.25 11.28
C ASP A 162 5.54 6.48 10.72
N THR A 163 6.27 7.34 10.01
CA THR A 163 5.68 8.54 9.37
C THR A 163 4.69 8.14 8.28
N ALA A 164 4.96 7.08 7.51
CA ALA A 164 4.02 6.57 6.52
C ALA A 164 2.70 6.14 7.17
N ILE A 165 2.74 5.41 8.27
CA ILE A 165 1.55 4.97 9.03
C ILE A 165 0.78 6.17 9.59
N ASP A 166 1.44 7.21 10.09
CA ASP A 166 0.77 8.43 10.56
C ASP A 166 -0.05 9.11 9.45
N TYR A 167 0.46 9.12 8.21
CA TYR A 167 -0.27 9.66 7.06
C TYR A 167 -1.35 8.69 6.54
N VAL A 168 -1.12 7.38 6.59
CA VAL A 168 -2.16 6.36 6.32
C VAL A 168 -3.32 6.51 7.30
N GLN A 169 -3.06 6.73 8.59
CA GLN A 169 -4.13 6.88 9.58
C GLN A 169 -4.95 8.14 9.32
N GLN A 170 -4.32 9.27 8.99
CA GLN A 170 -5.04 10.47 8.56
C GLN A 170 -5.89 10.22 7.32
N TRP A 171 -5.38 9.42 6.38
CA TRP A 171 -6.12 9.05 5.17
C TRP A 171 -7.34 8.18 5.51
N LEU A 172 -7.18 7.16 6.35
CA LEU A 172 -8.26 6.30 6.84
C LEU A 172 -9.34 7.10 7.60
N ASP A 173 -8.92 8.00 8.49
CA ASP A 173 -9.82 8.87 9.25
C ASP A 173 -10.64 9.78 8.32
N LEU A 174 -10.01 10.30 7.26
CA LEU A 174 -10.68 11.14 6.27
C LEU A 174 -11.71 10.34 5.45
N LYS A 175 -11.39 9.08 5.15
CA LYS A 175 -12.25 8.16 4.41
C LYS A 175 -13.45 7.71 5.23
N ASN A 176 -13.34 7.60 6.55
CA ASN A 176 -14.47 7.29 7.43
C ASN A 176 -15.29 6.08 6.92
N ASP A 177 -14.58 4.98 6.66
CA ASP A 177 -15.10 3.67 6.22
C ASP A 177 -15.83 3.63 4.86
N TRP A 178 -15.69 4.65 3.99
CA TRP A 178 -16.19 4.54 2.62
C TRP A 178 -15.23 3.72 1.74
N ASP A 179 -15.83 2.83 0.96
CA ASP A 179 -15.21 1.69 0.28
C ASP A 179 -13.81 1.93 -0.32
N GLU A 180 -12.84 1.10 0.10
CA GLU A 180 -11.47 1.12 -0.42
C GLU A 180 -11.17 -0.10 -1.28
N GLY A 181 -10.43 0.14 -2.36
CA GLY A 181 -9.94 -0.95 -3.21
C GLY A 181 -8.96 -1.83 -2.44
N SER A 182 -9.06 -3.14 -2.66
CA SER A 182 -8.22 -4.20 -2.07
C SER A 182 -6.72 -3.86 -2.00
N ARG A 183 -6.21 -3.17 -3.03
CA ARG A 183 -4.80 -2.77 -3.15
C ARG A 183 -4.31 -1.82 -2.06
N HIS A 184 -5.15 -0.91 -1.55
CA HIS A 184 -4.74 -0.01 -0.47
C HIS A 184 -4.51 -0.79 0.83
N TYR A 185 -5.42 -1.73 1.15
CA TYR A 185 -5.26 -2.61 2.30
C TYR A 185 -4.02 -3.49 2.19
N ALA A 186 -3.77 -4.05 1.00
CA ALA A 186 -2.57 -4.84 0.76
C ALA A 186 -1.30 -4.02 0.95
N TYR A 187 -1.28 -2.78 0.47
CA TYR A 187 -0.15 -1.88 0.63
C TYR A 187 0.12 -1.56 2.11
N ILE A 188 -0.92 -1.26 2.89
CA ILE A 188 -0.80 -1.04 4.34
C ILE A 188 -0.25 -2.31 5.03
N GLY A 189 -0.77 -3.49 4.68
CA GLY A 189 -0.23 -4.76 5.17
C GLY A 189 1.24 -4.98 4.77
N GLY A 190 1.65 -4.50 3.59
CA GLY A 190 3.04 -4.52 3.14
C GLY A 190 3.95 -3.62 3.99
N ILE A 191 3.48 -2.43 4.37
CA ILE A 191 4.21 -1.54 5.30
C ILE A 191 4.44 -2.25 6.63
N TYR A 192 3.40 -2.82 7.23
CA TYR A 192 3.52 -3.57 8.49
C TYR A 192 4.41 -4.81 8.37
N THR A 193 4.43 -5.45 7.20
CA THR A 193 5.35 -6.57 6.94
C THR A 193 6.80 -6.12 7.01
N ASN A 194 7.13 -4.95 6.44
CA ASN A 194 8.49 -4.38 6.52
C ASN A 194 8.85 -3.89 7.92
N MET A 195 7.85 -3.53 8.73
CA MET A 195 8.03 -3.20 10.15
C MET A 195 8.12 -4.45 11.05
N GLU A 196 7.99 -5.65 10.50
CA GLU A 196 7.90 -6.92 11.24
C GLU A 196 6.72 -6.99 12.25
N ASP A 197 5.68 -6.17 12.07
CA ASP A 197 4.44 -6.27 12.85
C ASP A 197 3.48 -7.26 12.16
N TYR A 198 3.73 -8.55 12.40
CA TYR A 198 3.00 -9.61 11.71
C TYR A 198 1.51 -9.68 12.09
N TYR A 199 1.13 -9.24 13.30
CA TYR A 199 -0.28 -9.13 13.68
C TYR A 199 -1.01 -8.07 12.85
N LYS A 200 -0.37 -6.93 12.60
CA LYS A 200 -0.93 -5.90 11.71
C LYS A 200 -0.88 -6.31 10.25
N THR A 201 0.15 -7.02 9.81
CA THR A 201 0.16 -7.65 8.49
C THR A 201 -1.04 -8.57 8.31
N GLU A 202 -1.30 -9.44 9.29
CA GLU A 202 -2.44 -10.36 9.26
C GLU A 202 -3.78 -9.61 9.15
N GLU A 203 -3.96 -8.58 9.98
CA GLU A 203 -5.17 -7.75 9.97
C GLU A 203 -5.42 -7.13 8.59
N TRP A 204 -4.41 -6.46 8.02
CA TRP A 204 -4.57 -5.68 6.79
C TRP A 204 -4.55 -6.54 5.52
N MET A 205 -3.71 -7.57 5.45
CA MET A 205 -3.71 -8.49 4.30
C MET A 205 -4.97 -9.32 4.23
N SER A 206 -5.52 -9.76 5.37
CA SER A 206 -6.80 -10.47 5.38
C SER A 206 -7.93 -9.59 4.86
N ARG A 207 -7.95 -8.30 5.24
CA ARG A 207 -8.92 -7.32 4.67
C ARG A 207 -8.74 -7.14 3.17
N ALA A 208 -7.50 -7.04 2.70
CA ALA A 208 -7.20 -6.91 1.28
C ALA A 208 -7.72 -8.09 0.47
N ILE A 209 -7.42 -9.32 0.91
CA ILE A 209 -7.84 -10.56 0.25
C ILE A 209 -9.37 -10.74 0.32
N ALA A 210 -9.99 -10.44 1.46
CA ALA A 210 -11.45 -10.48 1.59
C ALA A 210 -12.11 -9.54 0.59
N LYS A 211 -11.62 -8.28 0.50
CA LYS A 211 -12.13 -7.27 -0.42
C LYS A 211 -11.95 -7.66 -1.89
N ALA A 212 -10.76 -8.15 -2.26
CA ALA A 212 -10.52 -8.64 -3.62
C ALA A 212 -11.45 -9.79 -3.99
N ASN A 213 -11.72 -10.73 -3.07
CA ASN A 213 -12.68 -11.81 -3.30
C ASN A 213 -14.12 -11.28 -3.47
N GLU A 214 -14.55 -10.32 -2.64
CA GLU A 214 -15.87 -9.67 -2.75
C GLU A 214 -16.05 -9.00 -4.12
N GLU A 215 -15.00 -8.35 -4.62
CA GLU A 215 -14.99 -7.64 -5.90
C GLU A 215 -14.65 -8.55 -7.09
N SER A 216 -14.39 -9.83 -6.85
CA SER A 216 -13.91 -10.78 -7.86
C SER A 216 -12.64 -10.31 -8.58
N GLU A 217 -11.79 -9.56 -7.87
CA GLU A 217 -10.49 -9.13 -8.35
C GLU A 217 -9.48 -10.29 -8.26
N GLU A 218 -8.50 -10.26 -9.18
CA GLU A 218 -7.38 -11.17 -9.10
C GLU A 218 -6.52 -10.83 -7.86
N ILE A 219 -6.36 -11.81 -6.96
CA ILE A 219 -5.49 -11.70 -5.80
C ILE A 219 -4.06 -12.01 -6.24
N PRO A 220 -3.12 -11.04 -6.17
CA PRO A 220 -1.70 -11.29 -6.41
C PRO A 220 -1.15 -12.36 -5.47
N GLU A 221 -0.29 -13.23 -6.01
CA GLU A 221 0.43 -14.26 -5.23
C GLU A 221 1.11 -13.68 -3.99
N THR A 222 1.77 -12.54 -4.17
CA THR A 222 2.53 -11.85 -3.12
C THR A 222 1.69 -11.56 -1.87
N TRP A 223 0.40 -11.20 -2.01
CA TRP A 223 -0.44 -10.90 -0.85
C TRP A 223 -0.71 -12.15 -0.01
N SER A 224 -0.98 -13.27 -0.68
CA SER A 224 -1.24 -14.54 -0.01
C SER A 224 0.03 -15.10 0.64
N VAL A 225 1.18 -14.90 0.01
CA VAL A 225 2.50 -15.22 0.59
C VAL A 225 2.76 -14.40 1.85
N GLN A 226 2.53 -13.08 1.79
CA GLN A 226 2.75 -12.20 2.94
C GLN A 226 1.83 -12.56 4.11
N LEU A 227 0.56 -12.91 3.83
CA LEU A 227 -0.36 -13.41 4.84
C LEU A 227 0.07 -14.77 5.42
N LEU A 228 0.51 -15.70 4.57
CA LEU A 228 1.06 -16.98 5.02
C LEU A 228 2.28 -16.78 5.93
N SER A 229 3.17 -15.87 5.53
CA SER A 229 4.34 -15.48 6.33
C SER A 229 3.93 -14.97 7.70
N ALA A 230 2.99 -14.02 7.73
CA ALA A 230 2.47 -13.48 8.98
C ALA A 230 1.92 -14.57 9.90
N PHE A 231 1.09 -15.49 9.39
CA PHE A 231 0.58 -16.60 10.21
C PHE A 231 1.70 -17.47 10.80
N THR A 232 2.70 -17.84 10.00
CA THR A 232 3.80 -18.68 10.49
C THR A 232 4.68 -17.99 11.53
N LEU A 233 4.92 -16.69 11.38
CA LEU A 233 5.76 -15.91 12.29
C LEU A 233 5.03 -15.61 13.59
N ILE A 234 3.72 -15.29 13.54
CA ILE A 234 2.90 -15.16 14.75
C ILE A 234 2.86 -16.49 15.51
N ALA A 235 2.73 -17.63 14.82
CA ALA A 235 2.77 -18.93 15.49
C ALA A 235 4.10 -19.15 16.23
N ASP A 236 5.23 -18.79 15.62
CA ASP A 236 6.56 -18.89 16.23
C ASP A 236 6.71 -17.96 17.45
N GLU A 237 6.25 -16.71 17.36
CA GLU A 237 6.22 -15.77 18.49
C GLU A 237 5.40 -16.30 19.69
N ASN A 238 4.43 -17.18 19.43
CA ASN A 238 3.58 -17.80 20.43
C ASN A 238 4.01 -19.23 20.81
N GLU A 239 5.29 -19.60 20.64
CA GLU A 239 5.80 -20.94 21.03
C GLU A 239 5.42 -21.32 22.48
N ASP A 240 5.45 -20.35 23.39
CA ASP A 240 5.10 -20.52 24.81
C ASP A 240 3.57 -20.46 25.10
N ASN A 241 2.75 -20.16 24.09
CA ASN A 241 1.28 -20.11 24.17
C ASN A 241 0.65 -21.06 23.13
N PRO A 242 0.55 -22.37 23.44
CA PRO A 242 0.13 -23.39 22.49
C PRO A 242 -1.22 -23.10 21.82
N THR A 243 -2.19 -22.58 22.57
CA THR A 243 -3.52 -22.25 22.04
C THR A 243 -3.44 -21.22 20.90
N GLU A 244 -2.64 -20.16 21.06
CA GLU A 244 -2.52 -19.13 20.04
C GLU A 244 -1.61 -19.60 18.90
N ARG A 245 -0.52 -20.32 19.21
CA ARG A 245 0.34 -20.96 18.20
C ARG A 245 -0.46 -21.85 17.26
N ASP A 246 -1.22 -22.79 17.81
CA ASP A 246 -1.92 -23.82 17.02
C ASP A 246 -3.02 -23.21 16.15
N LYS A 247 -3.69 -22.18 16.66
CA LYS A 247 -4.64 -21.36 15.88
C LYS A 247 -3.98 -20.78 14.63
N TYR A 248 -2.77 -20.22 14.74
CA TYR A 248 -2.08 -19.62 13.59
C TYR A 248 -1.42 -20.66 12.69
N LEU A 249 -0.93 -21.78 13.21
CA LEU A 249 -0.48 -22.91 12.40
C LEU A 249 -1.62 -23.49 11.54
N GLN A 250 -2.82 -23.61 12.12
CA GLN A 250 -3.98 -24.08 11.35
C GLN A 250 -4.35 -23.09 10.24
N LYS A 251 -4.38 -21.79 10.53
CA LYS A 251 -4.60 -20.76 9.50
C LYS A 251 -3.55 -20.82 8.38
N ALA A 252 -2.28 -21.02 8.75
CA ALA A 252 -1.19 -21.15 7.80
C ALA A 252 -1.37 -22.39 6.90
N LEU A 253 -1.70 -23.54 7.50
CA LEU A 253 -1.96 -24.79 6.79
C LEU A 253 -3.12 -24.66 5.79
N ASP A 254 -4.25 -24.11 6.26
CA ASP A 254 -5.45 -23.94 5.43
C ASP A 254 -5.16 -23.04 4.21
N LEU A 255 -4.42 -21.95 4.41
CA LEU A 255 -4.04 -21.03 3.33
C LEU A 255 -3.04 -21.68 2.37
N SER A 256 -2.03 -22.35 2.90
CA SER A 256 -0.96 -22.91 2.08
C SER A 256 -1.44 -24.10 1.23
N GLU A 257 -2.39 -24.90 1.71
CA GLU A 257 -3.11 -25.90 0.90
C GLU A 257 -3.89 -25.27 -0.26
N GLN A 258 -4.59 -24.16 -0.01
CA GLN A 258 -5.29 -23.41 -1.06
C GLN A 258 -4.32 -22.90 -2.13
N LEU A 259 -3.16 -22.39 -1.72
CA LEU A 259 -2.13 -21.90 -2.64
C LEU A 259 -1.54 -23.01 -3.51
N VAL A 260 -1.26 -24.19 -2.95
CA VAL A 260 -0.79 -25.35 -3.74
C VAL A 260 -1.80 -25.75 -4.82
N GLN A 261 -3.09 -25.71 -4.50
CA GLN A 261 -4.16 -26.03 -5.46
C GLN A 261 -4.33 -24.95 -6.53
N LYS A 262 -4.11 -23.68 -6.17
CA LYS A 262 -4.29 -22.54 -7.08
C LYS A 262 -3.12 -22.38 -8.05
N PHE A 263 -1.88 -22.60 -7.61
CA PHE A 263 -0.65 -22.30 -8.37
C PHE A 263 0.05 -23.55 -8.92
N VAL A 264 -0.73 -24.46 -9.50
CA VAL A 264 -0.24 -25.76 -10.01
C VAL A 264 0.75 -25.61 -11.17
N GLU A 265 0.68 -24.51 -11.92
CA GLU A 265 1.45 -24.33 -13.16
C GLU A 265 2.90 -23.87 -12.93
N ASN A 266 3.21 -23.30 -11.76
CA ASN A 266 4.57 -22.90 -11.40
C ASN A 266 5.23 -23.97 -10.53
N GLU A 267 5.89 -24.94 -11.18
CA GLU A 267 6.50 -26.12 -10.54
C GLU A 267 7.48 -25.78 -9.40
N ASP A 268 8.25 -24.72 -9.51
CA ASP A 268 9.21 -24.32 -8.47
C ASP A 268 8.48 -23.76 -7.24
N TYR A 269 7.48 -22.92 -7.49
CA TYR A 269 6.65 -22.32 -6.45
C TYR A 269 5.76 -23.35 -5.74
N LYS A 270 5.18 -24.29 -6.51
CA LYS A 270 4.41 -25.40 -5.98
C LYS A 270 5.24 -26.29 -5.05
N LYS A 271 6.45 -26.68 -5.45
CA LYS A 271 7.36 -27.48 -4.59
C LYS A 271 7.73 -26.74 -3.31
N MET A 272 7.88 -25.43 -3.40
CA MET A 272 8.17 -24.59 -2.24
C MET A 272 6.99 -24.60 -1.26
N LEU A 273 5.77 -24.37 -1.75
CA LEU A 273 4.55 -24.44 -0.94
C LEU A 273 4.31 -25.85 -0.38
N GLU A 274 4.55 -26.92 -1.14
CA GLU A 274 4.44 -28.30 -0.65
C GLU A 274 5.43 -28.58 0.50
N ASN A 275 6.64 -28.05 0.44
CA ASN A 275 7.63 -28.16 1.52
C ASN A 275 7.17 -27.40 2.78
N ILE A 276 6.61 -26.19 2.60
CA ILE A 276 6.01 -25.42 3.70
C ILE A 276 4.85 -26.18 4.31
N ASN A 277 3.93 -26.70 3.49
CA ASN A 277 2.80 -27.51 3.95
C ASN A 277 3.29 -28.68 4.79
N ALA A 278 4.27 -29.44 4.29
CA ALA A 278 4.83 -30.58 5.02
C ALA A 278 5.40 -30.16 6.39
N LYS A 279 6.09 -29.01 6.46
CA LYS A 279 6.65 -28.48 7.72
C LYS A 279 5.57 -28.00 8.68
N ILE A 280 4.58 -27.26 8.20
CA ILE A 280 3.44 -26.81 9.01
C ILE A 280 2.67 -28.04 9.51
N SER A 281 2.35 -29.00 8.63
CA SER A 281 1.67 -30.24 9.01
C SER A 281 2.45 -31.05 10.05
N SER A 282 3.79 -31.14 9.96
CA SER A 282 4.57 -31.78 11.02
C SER A 282 4.47 -31.02 12.34
N ALA A 283 4.55 -29.69 12.32
CA ALA A 283 4.41 -28.87 13.52
C ALA A 283 3.02 -28.97 14.14
N THR A 284 1.96 -29.14 13.34
CA THR A 284 0.60 -29.38 13.80
C THR A 284 0.41 -30.81 14.35
N ASN A 285 1.07 -31.82 13.77
CA ASN A 285 0.94 -33.21 14.22
C ASN A 285 1.72 -33.51 15.51
N ASP A 286 2.87 -32.87 15.72
CA ASP A 286 3.62 -32.96 16.99
C ASP A 286 2.75 -32.53 18.20
N VAL A 287 1.72 -31.70 17.97
CA VAL A 287 0.73 -31.27 18.97
C VAL A 287 -0.23 -32.38 19.40
N LEU A 288 -0.70 -33.20 18.45
CA LEU A 288 -1.68 -34.25 18.70
C LEU A 288 -1.08 -35.38 19.56
N ASP A 289 0.22 -35.63 19.40
CA ASP A 289 0.93 -36.64 20.18
C ASP A 289 1.19 -36.16 21.62
N GLU A 290 1.55 -34.88 21.85
CA GLU A 290 1.76 -34.31 23.19
C GLU A 290 0.47 -34.21 24.03
N GLU A 291 -0.68 -33.90 23.42
CA GLU A 291 -1.97 -33.92 24.12
C GLU A 291 -2.44 -35.35 24.44
N SER A 292 -2.04 -36.36 23.65
CA SER A 292 -2.38 -37.77 23.89
C SER A 292 -1.60 -38.40 25.04
N ASP A 293 -0.36 -37.94 25.27
CA ASP A 293 0.52 -38.39 26.34
C ASP A 293 0.24 -37.70 27.69
N ALA A 294 -0.58 -36.64 27.71
CA ALA A 294 -0.97 -35.87 28.89
C ALA A 294 -2.29 -36.33 29.56
N LEU A 295 -2.98 -37.33 28.98
CA LEU A 295 -4.22 -37.95 29.47
C LEU A 295 -3.99 -39.33 30.11
#